data_AF-A0A011UTY8-F1
#
_entry.id   AF-A0A011UTY8-F1
#
_cell.length_a   1.000
_cell.length_b   1.000
_cell.length_c   1.000
_cell.angle_alpha   90.00
_cell.angle_beta   90.00
_cell.angle_gamma   90.00
#
_symmetry.space_group_name_H-M   'P 1'
#
loop_
_entity.id
_entity.type
_entity.pdbx_description
1 polymer ?
#
loop_
_entity_poly.entity_id
_entity_poly.type
_entity_poly.pdbx_seq_one_letter_code
_entity_poly.pdbx_strand_id
1 'polypeptide(L)'
;MKKAILACCLLLAGCGNSYDRQIKTIEWFFSLGKTGSSQDYMLIKSGLFGPDKVAVIFGFMDDGQFCNEIARMYMDRYPANSYYCAPAN
;
A
#
# COMPACT_ATOMS: atom_id res chain seq x y z
N MET A 1 -23.90 25.06 29.71
CA MET A 1 -22.47 25.24 29.32
C MET A 1 -21.62 23.98 29.49
N LYS A 2 -21.77 23.16 30.55
CA LYS A 2 -20.96 21.93 30.74
C LYS A 2 -21.18 20.81 29.70
N LYS A 3 -22.36 20.74 29.07
CA LYS A 3 -22.71 19.69 28.09
C LYS A 3 -22.04 19.88 26.72
N ALA A 4 -21.68 21.11 26.35
CA ALA A 4 -21.03 21.41 25.06
C ALA A 4 -19.55 20.98 25.02
N ILE A 5 -18.89 20.97 26.18
CA ILE A 5 -17.47 20.58 26.29
C ILE A 5 -17.31 19.07 26.11
N LEU A 6 -18.24 18.26 26.62
CA LEU A 6 -18.18 16.79 26.53
C LEU A 6 -18.34 16.29 25.09
N ALA A 7 -19.16 16.97 24.28
CA ALA A 7 -19.36 16.64 22.87
C ALA A 7 -18.12 16.95 22.01
N CYS A 8 -17.35 17.99 22.37
CA CYS A 8 -16.13 18.37 21.66
C CYS A 8 -14.97 17.39 21.92
N CYS A 9 -14.86 16.85 23.14
CA CYS A 9 -13.84 15.86 23.49
C CYS A 9 -14.06 14.50 22.82
N LEU A 10 -15.31 14.12 22.53
CA LEU A 10 -15.64 12.87 21.83
C LEU A 10 -15.30 12.91 20.33
N LEU A 11 -15.28 14.10 19.72
CA LEU A 11 -14.91 14.28 18.31
C LEU A 11 -13.39 14.21 18.08
N LEU A 12 -12.58 14.46 19.11
CA LEU A 12 -11.11 14.39 19.05
C LEU A 12 -10.56 12.96 19.22
N ALA A 13 -11.38 12.03 19.72
CA ALA A 13 -11.00 10.61 19.83
C ALA A 13 -11.16 9.83 18.51
N GLY A 14 -11.72 10.46 17.48
CA GLY A 14 -11.91 9.88 16.14
C GLY A 14 -10.65 9.89 15.25
N CYS A 15 -9.48 10.23 15.79
CA CYS A 15 -8.19 10.12 15.10
C CYS A 15 -7.80 8.64 14.90
N GLY A 16 -8.55 7.94 14.06
CA GLY A 16 -8.19 6.63 13.54
C GLY A 16 -6.87 6.72 12.78
N ASN A 17 -6.06 5.66 12.88
CA ASN A 17 -4.76 5.52 12.23
C ASN A 17 -4.73 6.18 10.85
N SER A 18 -3.89 7.21 10.68
CA SER A 18 -3.72 7.87 9.38
C SER A 18 -3.35 6.83 8.32
N TYR A 19 -3.76 7.10 7.08
CA TYR A 19 -3.42 6.26 5.93
C TYR A 19 -1.91 5.97 5.86
N ASP A 20 -1.08 6.98 6.11
CA ASP A 20 0.37 6.85 6.17
C ASP A 20 0.86 5.86 7.23
N ARG A 21 0.20 5.82 8.39
CA ARG A 21 0.55 4.87 9.45
C ARG A 21 0.18 3.44 9.05
N GLN A 22 -0.95 3.24 8.39
CA GLN A 22 -1.36 1.93 7.89
C GLN A 22 -0.39 1.41 6.83
N ILE A 23 0.00 2.26 5.87
CA ILE A 23 1.03 1.93 4.87
C ILE A 23 2.34 1.52 5.55
N LYS A 24 2.83 2.33 6.50
CA LYS A 24 4.07 2.02 7.22
C LYS A 24 4.01 0.70 8.00
N THR A 25 2.85 0.34 8.56
CA THR A 25 2.68 -0.95 9.23
C THR A 25 2.76 -2.11 8.24
N ILE A 26 2.15 -1.98 7.06
CA ILE A 26 2.23 -3.00 5.99
C ILE A 26 3.67 -3.14 5.51
N GLU A 27 4.33 -2.02 5.20
CA GLU A 27 5.73 -2.01 4.77
C GLU A 27 6.65 -2.65 5.81
N TRP A 28 6.46 -2.28 7.08
CA TRP A 28 7.22 -2.88 8.15
C TRP A 28 7.01 -4.40 8.19
N PHE A 29 5.77 -4.88 8.12
CA PHE A 29 5.47 -6.31 8.12
C PHE A 29 6.20 -7.07 7.01
N PHE A 30 6.17 -6.57 5.78
CA PHE A 30 6.85 -7.20 4.64
C PHE A 30 8.37 -7.01 4.65
N SER A 31 8.88 -5.98 5.33
CA SER A 31 10.33 -5.79 5.53
C SER A 31 10.98 -6.82 6.46
N LEU A 32 10.19 -7.52 7.28
CA LEU A 32 10.72 -8.50 8.25
C LEU A 32 11.16 -9.82 7.60
N GLY A 33 10.75 -10.06 6.36
CA GLY A 33 11.11 -11.26 5.62
C GLY A 33 10.11 -11.53 4.50
N LYS A 34 10.53 -12.38 3.56
CA LYS A 34 9.69 -12.79 2.44
C LYS A 34 8.60 -13.77 2.88
N THR A 35 7.45 -13.73 2.20
CA THR A 35 6.35 -14.66 2.41
C THR A 35 6.32 -15.70 1.28
N GLY A 36 6.98 -16.83 1.49
CA GLY A 36 7.00 -17.95 0.54
C GLY A 36 8.38 -18.21 -0.08
N SER A 37 8.39 -18.72 -1.32
CA SER A 37 9.62 -19.11 -2.02
C SER A 37 10.31 -17.95 -2.73
N SER A 38 9.57 -16.99 -3.28
CA SER A 38 10.05 -15.79 -3.96
C SER A 38 10.12 -14.57 -3.05
N GLN A 39 10.82 -13.54 -3.52
CA GLN A 39 10.83 -12.21 -2.89
C GLN A 39 9.46 -11.54 -3.06
N ASP A 40 8.90 -10.96 -1.99
CA ASP A 40 7.66 -10.19 -2.09
C ASP A 40 7.87 -8.88 -2.89
N TYR A 41 6.85 -8.47 -3.65
CA TYR A 41 6.91 -7.27 -4.50
C TYR A 41 5.80 -6.28 -4.19
N MET A 42 6.12 -5.00 -4.34
CA MET A 42 5.19 -3.88 -4.27
C MET A 42 4.81 -3.44 -5.68
N LEU A 43 3.52 -3.37 -5.97
CA LEU A 43 3.00 -2.68 -7.16
C LEU A 43 2.94 -1.19 -6.87
N ILE A 44 3.67 -0.41 -7.66
CA ILE A 44 3.80 1.03 -7.49
C ILE A 44 3.24 1.72 -8.73
N LYS A 45 2.34 2.67 -8.53
CA LYS A 45 1.86 3.58 -9.57
C LYS A 45 2.76 4.81 -9.62
N SER A 46 3.24 5.19 -10.80
CA SER A 46 3.89 6.49 -10.99
C SER A 46 2.84 7.60 -10.97
N GLY A 47 3.06 8.61 -10.13
CA GLY A 47 2.21 9.79 -10.04
C GLY A 47 2.99 11.10 -10.18
N LEU A 48 2.28 12.18 -10.49
CA LEU A 48 2.84 13.54 -10.59
C LEU A 48 3.44 14.04 -9.26
N PHE A 49 2.89 13.58 -8.13
CA PHE A 49 3.30 13.99 -6.78
C PHE A 49 4.19 12.95 -6.09
N GLY A 50 4.62 11.93 -6.81
CA GLY A 50 5.41 10.81 -6.28
C GLY A 50 4.80 9.45 -6.61
N PRO A 51 5.52 8.36 -6.29
CA PRO A 51 5.03 7.01 -6.44
C PRO A 51 3.98 6.66 -5.39
N ASP A 52 2.85 6.09 -5.82
CA ASP A 52 1.82 5.56 -4.93
C ASP A 52 1.98 4.04 -4.80
N LYS A 53 2.05 3.54 -3.57
CA LYS A 53 2.08 2.09 -3.28
C LYS A 53 0.66 1.55 -3.33
N VAL A 54 0.38 0.70 -4.31
CA VAL A 54 -0.99 0.27 -4.66
C VAL A 54 -1.33 -1.09 -4.06
N ALA A 55 -0.39 -2.03 -4.10
CA ALA A 55 -0.59 -3.38 -3.60
C ALA A 55 0.74 -4.03 -3.21
N VAL A 56 0.67 -5.03 -2.33
CA VAL A 56 1.76 -5.98 -2.09
C VAL A 56 1.37 -7.32 -2.70
N ILE A 57 2.30 -7.93 -3.42
CA ILE A 57 2.21 -9.23 -4.07
C ILE A 57 3.13 -10.18 -3.31
N PHE A 58 2.56 -11.26 -2.79
CA PHE A 58 3.26 -12.24 -1.98
C PHE A 58 2.54 -13.59 -2.03
N GLY A 59 3.27 -14.67 -1.71
CA GLY A 59 2.71 -16.01 -1.60
C GLY A 59 2.46 -16.73 -2.92
N PHE A 60 2.92 -16.19 -4.05
CA PHE A 60 2.95 -16.90 -5.33
C PHE A 60 4.27 -17.68 -5.50
N MET A 61 4.31 -18.52 -6.54
CA MET A 61 5.54 -19.26 -6.88
C MET A 61 6.67 -18.31 -7.30
N ASP A 62 6.31 -17.28 -8.07
CA ASP A 62 7.17 -16.17 -8.47
C ASP A 62 6.36 -14.87 -8.38
N ASP A 63 6.49 -14.19 -7.24
CA ASP A 63 5.81 -12.91 -6.97
C ASP A 63 6.25 -11.79 -7.91
N GLY A 64 7.48 -11.84 -8.42
CA GLY A 64 8.03 -10.85 -9.34
C GLY A 64 7.38 -10.97 -10.71
N GLN A 65 7.28 -12.20 -11.23
CA GLN A 65 6.55 -12.47 -12.48
C GLN A 65 5.09 -12.05 -12.34
N PHE A 66 4.40 -12.46 -11.27
CA PHE A 66 3.00 -12.12 -11.07
C PHE A 66 2.79 -10.61 -10.93
N CYS A 67 3.65 -9.91 -10.18
CA CYS A 67 3.59 -8.46 -10.09
C CYS A 67 3.69 -7.78 -11.47
N ASN A 68 4.63 -8.24 -12.32
CA ASN A 68 4.78 -7.71 -13.68
C ASN A 68 3.58 -8.00 -14.58
N GLU A 69 2.88 -9.11 -14.39
CA GLU A 69 1.62 -9.41 -15.07
C GLU A 69 0.51 -8.44 -14.63
N ILE A 70 0.38 -8.19 -13.33
CA ILE A 70 -0.58 -7.21 -12.79
C ILE A 70 -0.27 -5.80 -13.29
N ALA A 71 0.99 -5.37 -13.25
CA ALA A 71 1.40 -4.05 -13.75
C ALA A 71 1.00 -3.87 -15.23
N ARG A 72 1.28 -4.88 -16.07
CA ARG A 72 0.88 -4.88 -17.49
C ARG A 72 -0.63 -4.81 -17.66
N MET A 73 -1.39 -5.61 -16.91
CA MET A 73 -2.86 -5.59 -16.97
C MET A 73 -3.46 -4.23 -16.57
N TYR A 74 -2.88 -3.57 -15.56
CA TYR A 74 -3.32 -2.23 -15.15
C TYR A 74 -2.99 -1.17 -16.21
N MET A 75 -1.81 -1.24 -16.82
CA MET A 75 -1.42 -0.33 -17.90
C MET A 75 -2.25 -0.56 -19.17
N ASP A 76 -2.61 -1.80 -19.50
CA ASP A 76 -3.50 -2.12 -20.62
C ASP A 76 -4.90 -1.55 -20.40
N ARG A 77 -5.45 -1.70 -19.19
CA ARG A 77 -6.76 -1.16 -18.83
C ARG A 77 -6.77 0.37 -18.71
N TYR A 78 -5.68 0.96 -18.24
CA TYR A 78 -5.54 2.40 -18.01
C TYR A 78 -4.24 2.95 -18.62
N PRO A 79 -4.18 3.16 -19.95
CA PRO A 79 -2.93 3.48 -20.67
C PRO A 79 -2.26 4.79 -20.25
N ALA A 80 -3.01 5.72 -19.64
CA ALA A 80 -2.47 6.97 -19.12
C ALA A 80 -1.71 6.80 -17.78
N ASN A 81 -1.85 5.65 -17.12
CA ASN A 81 -1.15 5.34 -15.88
C ASN A 81 0.08 4.49 -16.16
N SER A 82 1.13 4.69 -15.37
CA SER A 82 2.33 3.84 -15.39
C SER A 82 2.45 3.10 -14.07
N TYR A 83 2.81 1.82 -14.14
CA TYR A 83 2.99 0.95 -12.98
C TYR A 83 4.31 0.19 -13.10
N TYR A 84 4.97 -0.05 -11.96
CA TYR A 84 6.17 -0.86 -11.87
C TYR A 84 6.22 -1.67 -10.57
N CYS A 85 7.11 -2.66 -10.55
CA CYS A 85 7.30 -3.54 -9.40
C CYS A 85 8.64 -3.24 -8.72
N ALA A 86 8.64 -3.19 -7.39
CA ALA A 86 9.85 -3.06 -6.58
C ALA A 86 9.83 -4.07 -5.42
N PRO A 87 10.99 -4.54 -4.94
CA PRO A 87 11.08 -5.34 -3.73
C PRO A 87 10.32 -4.73 -2.54
N ALA A 88 9.60 -5.58 -1.80
CA ALA A 88 8.89 -5.19 -0.57
C ALA A 88 9.65 -5.54 0.73
N ASN A 89 10.80 -6.23 0.61
CA ASN A 89 11.73 -6.58 1.69
C ASN A 89 13.14 -6.07 1.42
#